data_AF-A0A7Y4EI83-F1
#
_entry.id   AF-A0A7Y4EI83-F1
#
_cell.length_a   1.000
_cell.length_b   1.000
_cell.length_c   1.000
_cell.angle_alpha   90.00
_cell.angle_beta   90.00
_cell.angle_gamma   90.00
#
_symmetry.space_group_name_H-M   'P 1'
#
loop_
_entity.id
_entity.type
_entity.pdbx_description
1 polymer ?
#
loop_
_entity_poly.entity_id
_entity_poly.type
_entity_poly.pdbx_seq_one_letter_code
_entity_poly.pdbx_strand_id
1 'polypeptide(L)'
;MKKLALVAVICSVSFGASAGADVVIPKERVICQTEAAMKTFLARKKASNKVAKLPGECRKLDRKRRGEVKQRHKGYLSVKTNIGDTVYVDKDAVRFN
;
A
#
# COMPACT_ATOMS: atom_id res chain seq x y z
N MET A 1 31.13 -11.51 51.04
CA MET A 1 31.07 -12.41 49.86
C MET A 1 29.86 -12.02 49.00
N LYS A 2 30.07 -11.92 47.68
CA LYS A 2 29.07 -11.92 46.57
C LYS A 2 28.05 -10.76 46.57
N LYS A 3 28.45 -9.57 46.10
CA LYS A 3 28.35 -9.07 44.71
C LYS A 3 26.93 -9.25 44.11
N LEU A 4 26.06 -8.29 44.38
CA LEU A 4 24.89 -7.97 43.56
C LEU A 4 25.38 -7.22 42.32
N ALA A 5 25.41 -7.90 41.18
CA ALA A 5 25.55 -7.32 39.84
C ALA A 5 24.47 -8.00 39.00
N LEU A 6 23.32 -7.36 38.78
CA LEU A 6 23.09 -6.31 37.77
C LEU A 6 23.25 -6.89 36.34
N VAL A 7 22.21 -6.64 35.53
CA VAL A 7 22.22 -6.62 34.06
C VAL A 7 21.80 -7.93 33.36
N ALA A 8 20.50 -8.22 33.43
CA ALA A 8 19.78 -8.95 32.40
C ALA A 8 19.55 -8.02 31.21
N VAL A 9 20.34 -8.14 30.14
CA VAL A 9 20.28 -7.22 28.99
C VAL A 9 20.52 -7.98 27.70
N ILE A 10 19.48 -7.93 26.86
CA ILE A 10 19.50 -7.91 25.39
C ILE A 10 19.69 -9.25 24.69
N CYS A 11 18.57 -9.78 24.16
CA CYS A 11 18.37 -9.90 22.70
C CYS A 11 16.95 -10.40 22.40
N SER A 12 15.94 -9.65 22.83
CA SER A 12 14.60 -9.73 22.23
C SER A 12 14.63 -9.05 20.87
N VAL A 13 15.23 -9.71 19.87
CA VAL A 13 15.02 -9.39 18.46
C VAL A 13 13.57 -9.68 18.13
N SER A 14 12.73 -8.71 18.47
CA SER A 14 11.36 -8.62 18.02
C SER A 14 11.44 -8.30 16.54
N PHE A 15 11.57 -9.32 15.70
CA PHE A 15 11.27 -9.18 14.28
C PHE A 15 9.81 -8.73 14.22
N GLY A 16 9.61 -7.42 14.10
CA GLY A 16 8.32 -6.84 13.82
C GLY A 16 7.86 -7.39 12.49
N ALA A 17 7.14 -8.51 12.52
CA ALA A 17 6.23 -8.89 11.48
C ALA A 17 5.27 -7.72 11.37
N SER A 18 5.55 -6.83 10.40
CA SER A 18 4.58 -5.85 9.97
C SER A 18 3.44 -6.69 9.42
N ALA A 19 2.43 -6.94 10.24
CA ALA A 19 1.17 -7.51 9.81
C ALA A 19 0.50 -6.46 8.91
N GLY A 20 1.05 -6.26 7.72
CA GLY A 20 0.38 -5.55 6.66
C GLY A 20 -0.84 -6.36 6.33
N ALA A 21 -2.02 -5.77 6.45
CA ALA A 21 -3.24 -6.43 6.02
C ALA A 21 -3.07 -6.85 4.56
N ASP A 22 -3.23 -8.15 4.26
CA ASP A 22 -3.23 -8.66 2.89
C ASP A 22 -4.39 -7.97 2.17
N VAL A 23 -4.05 -7.23 1.13
CA VAL A 23 -5.02 -6.59 0.27
C VAL A 23 -4.98 -7.20 -1.11
N VAL A 24 -6.16 -7.47 -1.62
CA VAL A 24 -6.38 -7.90 -2.98
C VAL A 24 -6.82 -6.69 -3.79
N ILE A 25 -6.02 -6.33 -4.80
CA ILE A 25 -6.39 -5.39 -5.84
C ILE A 25 -7.02 -6.22 -6.98
N PRO A 26 -8.35 -6.16 -7.19
CA PRO A 26 -9.00 -6.89 -8.27
C PRO A 26 -8.57 -6.38 -9.64
N LYS A 27 -8.80 -7.20 -10.68
CA LYS A 27 -8.57 -6.80 -12.07
C LYS A 27 -9.40 -5.56 -12.45
N GLU A 28 -8.98 -4.87 -13.49
CA GLU A 28 -9.61 -3.66 -14.06
C GLU A 28 -9.59 -2.42 -13.17
N ARG A 29 -8.97 -2.50 -11.99
CA ARG A 29 -8.73 -1.35 -11.11
C ARG A 29 -7.54 -0.54 -11.58
N VAL A 30 -7.61 0.77 -11.34
CA VAL A 30 -6.52 1.69 -11.66
C VAL A 30 -5.51 1.66 -10.52
N ILE A 31 -4.25 1.42 -10.87
CA ILE A 31 -3.10 1.59 -9.99
C ILE A 31 -2.19 2.68 -10.58
N CYS A 32 -1.49 3.40 -9.72
CA CYS A 32 -0.50 4.39 -10.14
C CYS A 32 0.87 4.04 -9.55
N GLN A 33 1.93 4.28 -10.31
CA GLN A 33 3.31 4.06 -9.85
C GLN A 33 3.78 5.17 -8.90
N THR A 34 3.21 6.37 -9.02
CA THR A 34 3.58 7.54 -8.22
C THR A 34 2.38 8.08 -7.43
N GLU A 35 2.68 8.65 -6.25
CA GLU A 35 1.68 9.30 -5.41
C GLU A 35 1.03 10.51 -6.12
N ALA A 36 1.83 11.28 -6.86
CA ALA A 36 1.36 12.44 -7.61
C ALA A 36 0.28 12.07 -8.63
N ALA A 37 0.51 11.00 -9.40
CA ALA A 37 -0.45 10.52 -10.38
C ALA A 37 -1.74 10.00 -9.73
N MET A 38 -1.65 9.35 -8.57
CA MET A 38 -2.83 8.95 -7.79
C MET A 38 -3.63 10.15 -7.29
N LYS A 39 -2.97 11.19 -6.76
CA LYS A 39 -3.63 12.43 -6.34
C LYS A 39 -4.35 13.09 -7.53
N THR A 40 -3.70 13.17 -8.68
CA THR A 40 -4.33 13.69 -9.90
C THR A 40 -5.51 12.84 -10.34
N PHE A 41 -5.39 11.50 -10.29
CA PHE A 41 -6.50 10.59 -10.60
C PHE A 41 -7.70 10.83 -9.67
N LEU A 42 -7.47 10.90 -8.35
CA LEU A 42 -8.53 11.15 -7.37
C LEU A 42 -9.17 12.53 -7.53
N ALA A 43 -8.38 13.56 -7.81
CA ALA A 43 -8.89 14.91 -8.08
C ALA A 43 -9.80 14.91 -9.32
N ARG A 44 -9.39 14.26 -10.41
CA ARG A 44 -10.19 14.15 -11.63
C ARG A 44 -11.44 13.28 -11.46
N LYS A 45 -11.33 12.17 -10.70
CA LYS A 45 -12.45 11.28 -10.34
C LYS A 45 -13.53 12.03 -9.56
N LYS A 46 -13.13 12.87 -8.58
CA LYS A 46 -14.05 13.71 -7.80
C LYS A 46 -14.70 14.81 -8.64
N ALA A 47 -13.98 15.35 -9.61
CA ALA A 47 -14.47 16.39 -10.51
C ALA A 47 -15.48 15.88 -11.56
N SER A 48 -15.97 14.63 -11.46
CA SER A 48 -16.98 14.03 -12.34
C SER A 48 -16.61 14.04 -13.83
N ASN A 49 -15.33 14.28 -14.14
CA ASN A 49 -14.85 14.19 -15.50
C ASN A 49 -14.68 12.70 -15.80
N LYS A 50 -15.48 12.14 -16.70
CA LYS A 50 -15.26 10.80 -17.26
C LYS A 50 -13.89 10.81 -17.95
N VAL A 51 -12.84 10.59 -17.19
CA VAL A 51 -11.47 10.80 -17.65
C VAL A 51 -11.17 9.75 -18.71
N ALA A 52 -11.31 10.13 -19.98
CA ALA A 52 -11.02 9.27 -21.12
C ALA A 52 -9.55 8.79 -21.13
N LYS A 53 -8.67 9.46 -20.37
CA LYS A 53 -7.24 9.15 -20.30
C LYS A 53 -6.73 9.15 -18.86
N LEU A 54 -6.26 8.00 -18.40
CA LEU A 54 -5.57 7.88 -17.11
C LEU A 54 -4.31 8.78 -17.11
N PRO A 55 -3.89 9.32 -15.95
CA PRO A 55 -2.58 9.94 -15.84
C PRO A 55 -1.49 8.98 -16.34
N GLY A 56 -0.41 9.47 -16.96
CA GLY A 56 0.59 8.62 -17.63
C GLY A 56 1.17 7.50 -16.74
N GLU A 57 1.36 7.80 -15.46
CA GLU A 57 1.88 6.85 -14.46
C GLU A 57 0.81 5.93 -13.85
N CYS A 58 -0.44 6.01 -14.33
CA CYS A 58 -1.56 5.20 -13.89
C CYS A 58 -1.98 4.22 -14.99
N ARG A 59 -2.21 2.97 -14.61
CA ARG A 59 -2.63 1.89 -15.52
C ARG A 59 -3.76 1.10 -14.90
N LYS A 60 -4.60 0.50 -15.75
CA LYS A 60 -5.52 -0.55 -15.31
C LYS A 60 -4.76 -1.84 -15.10
N LEU A 61 -5.16 -2.57 -14.08
CA LEU A 61 -4.61 -3.87 -13.76
C LEU A 61 -5.24 -4.94 -14.66
N ASP A 62 -4.46 -5.60 -15.51
CA ASP A 62 -4.98 -6.71 -16.33
C ASP A 62 -5.36 -7.95 -15.52
N ARG A 63 -4.64 -8.18 -14.42
CA ARG A 63 -4.82 -9.33 -13.52
C ARG A 63 -4.89 -8.87 -12.08
N LYS A 64 -5.66 -9.56 -11.25
CA LYS A 64 -5.67 -9.31 -9.80
C LYS A 64 -4.25 -9.35 -9.23
N ARG A 65 -3.94 -8.43 -8.32
CA ARG A 65 -2.68 -8.42 -7.57
C ARG A 65 -2.97 -8.52 -6.09
N ARG A 66 -2.07 -9.15 -5.36
CA ARG A 66 -2.08 -9.20 -3.89
C ARG A 66 -0.86 -8.48 -3.38
N GLY A 67 -0.97 -7.93 -2.19
CA GLY A 67 0.10 -7.21 -1.55
C GLY A 67 -0.26 -6.79 -0.15
N GLU A 68 0.69 -6.16 0.50
CA GLU A 68 0.54 -5.62 1.83
C GLU A 68 0.35 -4.12 1.76
N VAL A 69 -0.58 -3.59 2.55
CA VAL A 69 -0.67 -2.14 2.75
C VAL A 69 0.53 -1.68 3.56
N LYS A 70 1.40 -0.86 2.96
CA LYS A 70 2.50 -0.19 3.67
C LYS A 70 2.05 1.10 4.32
N GLN A 71 1.20 1.88 3.64
CA GLN A 71 0.74 3.16 4.15
C GLN A 71 -0.70 3.45 3.72
N ARG A 72 -1.48 4.03 4.63
CA ARG A 72 -2.85 4.48 4.36
C ARG A 72 -2.87 6.00 4.23
N HIS A 73 -3.38 6.50 3.11
CA HIS A 73 -3.57 7.93 2.87
C HIS A 73 -5.06 8.26 2.80
N LYS A 74 -5.40 9.55 2.84
CA LYS A 74 -6.80 10.02 2.74
C LYS A 74 -7.32 9.83 1.31
N GLY A 75 -7.91 8.67 1.03
CA GLY A 75 -8.55 8.33 -0.26
C GLY A 75 -7.80 7.30 -1.12
N TYR A 76 -6.57 6.93 -0.75
CA TYR A 76 -5.78 5.92 -1.44
C TYR A 76 -4.84 5.19 -0.47
N LEU A 77 -4.25 4.10 -0.93
CA LEU A 77 -3.40 3.19 -0.18
C LEU A 77 -2.12 2.95 -0.97
N SER A 78 -1.01 2.87 -0.26
CA SER A 78 0.28 2.43 -0.78
C SER A 78 0.42 0.95 -0.49
N VAL A 79 0.38 0.13 -1.55
CA VAL A 79 0.38 -1.32 -1.47
C VAL A 79 1.70 -1.83 -2.04
N LYS A 80 2.47 -2.55 -1.23
CA LYS A 80 3.60 -3.33 -1.73
C LYS A 80 3.08 -4.65 -2.24
N THR A 81 3.11 -4.83 -3.55
CA THR A 81 2.71 -6.08 -4.18
C THR A 81 3.67 -7.20 -3.81
N ASN A 82 3.19 -8.44 -3.88
CA ASN A 82 4.03 -9.63 -3.62
C ASN A 82 5.20 -9.79 -4.61
N ILE A 83 5.23 -9.00 -5.69
CA ILE A 83 6.26 -8.99 -6.72
C ILE A 83 7.40 -8.03 -6.32
N GLY A 84 7.22 -7.25 -5.26
CA GLY A 84 8.20 -6.30 -4.73
C GLY A 84 7.89 -4.84 -5.08
N ASP A 85 7.04 -4.60 -6.08
CA ASP A 85 6.68 -3.25 -6.52
C ASP A 85 5.73 -2.57 -5.52
N THR A 86 5.96 -1.29 -5.25
CA THR A 86 5.02 -0.45 -4.50
C THR A 86 4.11 0.29 -5.47
N VAL A 87 2.80 0.14 -5.30
CA VAL A 87 1.80 0.78 -6.14
C VAL A 87 0.81 1.55 -5.28
N TYR A 88 0.30 2.64 -5.82
CA TYR A 88 -0.75 3.44 -5.20
C TYR A 88 -2.10 3.02 -5.79
N VAL A 89 -3.08 2.76 -4.95
CA VAL A 89 -4.43 2.34 -5.35
C VAL A 89 -5.49 3.08 -4.56
N ASP A 90 -6.61 3.41 -5.20
CA ASP A 90 -7.77 4.02 -4.54
C ASP A 90 -8.30 3.08 -3.43
N LYS A 91 -8.65 3.65 -2.27
CA LYS A 91 -9.05 2.84 -1.10
C LYS A 91 -10.32 2.00 -1.35
N ASP A 92 -11.21 2.47 -2.22
CA ASP A 92 -12.47 1.80 -2.55
C ASP A 92 -12.26 0.76 -3.66
N ALA A 93 -11.06 0.72 -4.25
CA ALA A 93 -10.67 -0.24 -5.28
C ALA A 93 -9.95 -1.47 -4.71
N VAL A 94 -9.71 -1.57 -3.40
CA VAL A 94 -9.09 -2.75 -2.77
C VAL A 94 -10.09 -3.59 -1.98
N ARG A 95 -9.79 -4.88 -1.83
CA ARG A 95 -10.47 -5.77 -0.88
C ARG A 95 -9.47 -6.17 0.21
N PHE A 96 -9.85 -5.94 1.45
CA PHE A 96 -9.10 -6.43 2.62
C PHE A 96 -9.53 -7.88 2.87
N ASN A 97 -8.56 -8.75 3.11
CA ASN A 97 -8.79 -10.13 3.54
C ASN A 97 -8.65 -10.26 5.05
#